data_AF-A0A7W6IME0-F1
#
_entry.id   AF-A0A7W6IME0-F1
#
_cell.length_a   1.000
_cell.length_b   1.000
_cell.length_c   1.000
_cell.angle_alpha   90.00
_cell.angle_beta   90.00
_cell.angle_gamma   90.00
#
_symmetry.space_group_name_H-M   'P 1'
#
loop_
_entity.id
_entity.type
_entity.pdbx_description
1 polymer ?
#
loop_
_entity_poly.entity_id
_entity_poly.type
_entity_poly.pdbx_seq_one_letter_code
_entity_poly.pdbx_strand_id
1 'polypeptide(L)'
;MASLFALIAVAPTLASPVGVWEIEMRDSRYDVTLCGDGTQLCAELIWLGNGADSAENLPYLNTMLIDHAVQTGPGEWKGELHIYGQSAAGTITQVSEDQITLRGCVALVICKSYQMYRYGE
;
A
#
# COMPACT_ATOMS: atom_id res chain seq x y z
N MET A 1 -21.19 -34.01 35.54
CA MET A 1 -20.04 -33.78 34.65
C MET A 1 -20.37 -32.55 33.82
N ALA A 2 -19.77 -31.40 34.15
CA ALA A 2 -19.97 -30.16 33.39
C ALA A 2 -18.89 -30.06 32.32
N SER A 3 -19.26 -30.20 31.05
CA SER A 3 -18.35 -30.01 29.92
C SER A 3 -18.16 -28.53 29.66
N LEU A 4 -16.93 -28.02 29.89
CA LEU A 4 -16.52 -26.71 29.38
C LEU A 4 -16.25 -26.84 27.88
N PHE A 5 -17.09 -26.19 27.06
CA PHE A 5 -16.76 -25.89 25.68
C PHE A 5 -15.79 -24.69 25.66
N ALA A 6 -14.52 -24.93 25.36
CA ALA A 6 -13.56 -23.87 25.05
C ALA A 6 -13.79 -23.42 23.60
N LEU A 7 -14.34 -22.21 23.41
CA LEU A 7 -14.38 -21.57 22.09
C LEU A 7 -12.97 -21.08 21.74
N ILE A 8 -12.35 -21.71 20.74
CA ILE A 8 -11.14 -21.20 20.10
C ILE A 8 -11.58 -20.05 19.19
N ALA A 9 -11.25 -18.82 19.57
CA ALA A 9 -11.45 -17.65 18.71
C ALA A 9 -10.42 -17.70 17.57
N VAL A 10 -10.87 -18.05 16.36
CA VAL A 10 -10.07 -17.91 15.14
C VAL A 10 -10.18 -16.44 14.74
N ALA A 11 -9.18 -15.63 15.11
CA ALA A 11 -9.06 -14.28 14.57
C ALA A 11 -8.77 -14.39 13.07
N PRO A 12 -9.47 -13.65 12.18
CA PRO A 12 -9.10 -13.60 10.78
C PRO A 12 -7.68 -13.05 10.70
N THR A 13 -6.74 -13.89 10.23
CA THR A 13 -5.43 -13.40 9.82
C THR A 13 -5.66 -12.56 8.57
N LEU A 14 -5.39 -11.26 8.65
CA LEU A 14 -5.33 -10.44 7.45
C LEU A 14 -4.22 -10.99 6.56
N ALA A 15 -4.46 -11.02 5.25
CA ALA A 15 -3.44 -11.40 4.29
C ALA A 15 -2.25 -10.43 4.41
N SER A 16 -1.05 -10.90 4.08
CA SER A 16 0.13 -10.06 4.10
C SER A 16 -0.01 -8.92 3.06
N PRO A 17 0.34 -7.66 3.40
CA PRO A 17 0.39 -6.58 2.42
C PRO A 17 1.60 -6.68 1.48
N VAL A 18 2.59 -7.51 1.82
CA VAL A 18 3.83 -7.69 1.05
C VAL A 18 3.52 -8.29 -0.32
N GLY A 19 4.13 -7.73 -1.36
CA GLY A 19 4.00 -8.20 -2.74
C GLY A 19 4.01 -7.06 -3.76
N VAL A 20 3.82 -7.42 -5.03
CA VAL A 20 3.73 -6.46 -6.12
C VAL A 20 2.27 -6.06 -6.35
N TRP A 21 2.03 -4.75 -6.47
CA TRP A 21 0.70 -4.18 -6.64
C TRP A 21 0.65 -3.31 -7.90
N GLU A 22 -0.32 -3.56 -8.78
CA GLU A 22 -0.61 -2.78 -9.99
C GLU A 22 -1.78 -1.81 -9.68
N ILE A 23 -1.59 -0.52 -9.96
CA ILE A 23 -2.68 0.46 -9.80
C ILE A 23 -3.79 0.20 -10.82
N GLU A 24 -5.03 0.62 -10.53
CA GLU A 24 -6.20 0.37 -11.40
C GLU A 24 -6.08 0.94 -12.82
N MET A 25 -5.24 1.96 -13.03
CA MET A 25 -4.91 2.51 -14.35
C MET A 25 -3.96 1.60 -15.15
N ARG A 26 -3.37 0.60 -14.49
CA ARG A 26 -2.43 -0.39 -15.01
C ARG A 26 -1.16 0.20 -15.59
N ASP A 27 -0.80 1.40 -15.16
CA ASP A 27 0.31 2.18 -15.71
C ASP A 27 1.55 2.18 -14.79
N SER A 28 1.41 1.66 -13.57
CA SER A 28 2.48 1.59 -12.58
C SER A 28 2.34 0.36 -11.68
N ARG A 29 3.49 -0.16 -11.23
CA ARG A 29 3.56 -1.24 -10.25
C ARG A 29 4.53 -0.93 -9.14
N TYR A 30 4.19 -1.38 -7.95
CA TYR A 30 4.91 -1.07 -6.74
C TYR A 30 5.28 -2.36 -6.01
N ASP A 31 6.54 -2.48 -5.61
CA ASP A 31 6.96 -3.53 -4.69
C ASP A 31 6.73 -3.05 -3.25
N VAL A 32 5.81 -3.71 -2.55
CA VAL A 32 5.41 -3.36 -1.20
C VAL A 32 6.06 -4.34 -0.23
N THR A 33 6.78 -3.80 0.75
CA THR A 33 7.49 -4.56 1.78
C THR A 33 7.16 -4.05 3.17
N LEU A 34 7.39 -4.90 4.18
CA LEU A 34 7.45 -4.46 5.57
C LEU A 34 8.88 -4.02 5.89
N CYS A 35 9.00 -2.86 6.54
CA CYS A 35 10.28 -2.21 6.84
C CYS A 35 10.29 -1.67 8.28
N GLY A 36 11.38 -1.01 8.67
CA GLY A 36 11.55 -0.44 10.01
C GLY A 36 11.47 -1.48 11.12
N ASP A 37 10.45 -1.39 11.98
CA ASP A 37 10.19 -2.35 13.05
C ASP A 37 9.52 -3.66 12.61
N GLY A 38 9.28 -3.82 11.31
CA GLY A 38 8.62 -4.98 10.72
C GLY A 38 7.09 -4.86 10.62
N THR A 39 6.51 -3.73 11.04
CA THR A 39 5.07 -3.43 10.88
C THR A 39 4.81 -2.28 9.93
N GLN A 40 5.81 -1.45 9.67
CA GLN A 40 5.71 -0.28 8.80
C GLN A 40 5.75 -0.71 7.32
N LEU A 41 5.01 0.00 6.46
CA LEU A 41 5.02 -0.26 5.03
C LEU A 41 6.01 0.65 4.30
N CYS A 42 6.73 0.04 3.37
CA CYS A 42 7.55 0.71 2.38
C CYS A 42 7.09 0.29 0.97
N ALA A 43 7.16 1.20 0.00
CA ALA A 43 6.75 0.93 -1.37
C ALA A 43 7.72 1.57 -2.38
N GLU A 44 8.33 0.72 -3.22
CA GLU A 44 9.19 1.13 -4.33
C GLU A 44 8.42 1.08 -5.65
N LEU A 45 8.58 2.09 -6.50
CA LEU A 45 8.04 2.07 -7.86
C LEU A 45 8.96 1.23 -8.76
N ILE A 46 8.50 0.04 -9.17
CA ILE A 46 9.35 -0.93 -9.89
C ILE A 46 9.04 -1.02 -11.39
N TRP A 47 7.92 -0.48 -11.84
CA TRP A 47 7.53 -0.52 -13.24
C TRP A 47 6.61 0.64 -13.61
N LEU A 48 6.80 1.15 -14.82
CA LEU A 48 5.95 2.14 -15.48
C LEU A 48 5.59 1.61 -16.88
N GLY A 49 4.37 1.88 -17.32
CA GLY A 49 3.91 1.55 -18.67
C GLY A 49 2.60 2.24 -19.02
N ASN A 50 1.96 1.82 -20.10
CA ASN A 50 0.72 2.43 -20.60
C ASN A 50 0.78 3.97 -20.73
N GLY A 51 1.97 4.51 -21.08
CA GLY A 51 2.20 5.94 -21.25
C GLY A 51 2.66 6.67 -19.98
N ALA A 52 2.75 6.00 -18.83
CA ALA A 52 3.34 6.56 -17.62
C ALA A 52 4.87 6.49 -17.61
N ASP A 53 5.53 5.89 -18.60
CA ASP A 53 6.98 5.91 -18.83
C ASP A 53 7.46 7.24 -19.46
N SER A 54 6.97 8.36 -18.89
CA SER A 54 7.28 9.72 -19.35
C SER A 54 8.56 10.27 -18.72
N ALA A 55 9.13 11.32 -19.31
CA ALA A 55 10.30 12.02 -18.74
C ALA A 55 10.04 12.59 -17.33
N GLU A 56 8.77 12.85 -17.00
CA GLU A 56 8.34 13.32 -15.69
C GLU A 56 8.35 12.20 -14.63
N ASN A 57 8.01 10.96 -15.03
CA ASN A 57 7.86 9.82 -14.11
C ASN A 57 9.11 8.96 -13.99
N LEU A 58 9.90 8.85 -15.07
CA LEU A 58 11.11 8.03 -15.12
C LEU A 58 12.12 8.32 -13.98
N PRO A 59 12.29 9.56 -13.48
CA PRO A 59 13.16 9.82 -12.32
C PRO A 59 12.74 9.11 -11.04
N TYR A 60 11.49 8.66 -10.93
CA TYR A 60 10.95 7.95 -9.77
C TYR A 60 11.03 6.43 -9.91
N LEU A 61 11.33 5.91 -11.10
CA LEU A 61 11.47 4.47 -11.32
C LEU A 61 12.66 3.93 -10.51
N ASN A 62 12.44 2.83 -9.80
CA ASN A 62 13.35 2.21 -8.82
C ASN A 62 13.69 3.14 -7.64
N THR A 63 12.73 3.96 -7.20
CA THR A 63 12.87 4.80 -6.01
C THR A 63 11.80 4.48 -4.98
N MET A 64 12.16 4.63 -3.70
CA MET A 64 11.25 4.48 -2.58
C MET A 64 10.29 5.67 -2.54
N LEU A 65 9.00 5.44 -2.77
CA LEU A 65 7.99 6.51 -2.78
C LEU A 65 7.24 6.62 -1.45
N ILE A 66 7.08 5.49 -0.76
CA ILE A 66 6.53 5.44 0.58
C ILE A 66 7.60 4.84 1.47
N ASP A 67 8.02 5.60 2.47
CA ASP A 67 9.05 5.19 3.43
C ASP A 67 8.44 5.20 4.84
N HIS A 68 8.47 4.05 5.51
CA HIS A 68 8.08 3.90 6.91
C HIS A 68 6.62 4.30 7.26
N ALA A 69 5.64 4.01 6.40
CA ALA A 69 4.22 4.25 6.71
C ALA A 69 3.78 3.44 7.94
N VAL A 70 3.29 4.12 8.96
CA VAL A 70 3.02 3.57 10.30
C VAL A 70 1.66 2.86 10.31
N GLN A 71 1.62 1.65 10.88
CA GLN A 71 0.36 0.93 11.05
C GLN A 71 -0.52 1.64 12.09
N THR A 72 -1.74 2.01 11.69
CA THR A 72 -2.72 2.69 12.56
C THR A 72 -3.89 1.81 12.97
N GLY A 73 -4.04 0.65 12.31
CA GLY A 73 -5.03 -0.37 12.65
C GLY A 73 -4.79 -1.65 11.85
N PRO A 74 -5.57 -2.72 12.11
CA PRO A 74 -5.49 -3.94 11.32
C PRO A 74 -5.71 -3.64 9.83
N GLY A 75 -4.69 -3.88 9.00
CA GLY A 75 -4.74 -3.62 7.56
C GLY A 75 -4.73 -2.14 7.16
N GLU A 76 -4.38 -1.22 8.06
CA GLU A 76 -4.33 0.22 7.78
C GLU A 76 -2.96 0.82 8.15
N TRP A 77 -2.39 1.60 7.22
CA TRP A 77 -1.14 2.33 7.40
C TRP A 77 -1.26 3.78 6.96
N LYS A 78 -0.54 4.68 7.63
CA LYS A 78 -0.48 6.11 7.29
C LYS A 78 0.96 6.57 7.14
N GLY A 79 1.22 7.34 6.10
CA GLY A 79 2.55 7.86 5.80
C GLY A 79 2.48 8.97 4.77
N GLU A 80 3.62 9.34 4.23
CA GLU A 80 3.74 10.32 3.16
C GLU A 80 4.18 9.63 1.87
N LEU A 81 3.57 10.04 0.76
CA LEU A 81 4.02 9.71 -0.59
C LEU A 81 4.91 10.84 -1.10
N HIS A 82 6.13 10.51 -1.48
CA HIS A 82 7.09 11.48 -2.02
C HIS A 82 7.18 11.37 -3.54
N ILE A 83 6.59 12.33 -4.27
CA ILE A 83 6.58 12.36 -5.74
C ILE A 83 6.61 13.81 -6.24
N TYR A 84 7.24 14.08 -7.39
CA TYR A 84 7.37 15.43 -7.97
C TYR A 84 8.01 16.47 -7.04
N GLY A 85 8.85 16.03 -6.10
CA GLY A 85 9.41 16.91 -5.06
C GLY A 85 8.35 17.45 -4.08
N GLN A 86 7.15 16.87 -4.09
CA GLN A 86 6.06 17.13 -3.16
C GLN A 86 5.89 15.94 -2.23
N SER A 87 5.28 16.18 -1.07
CA SER A 87 4.84 15.14 -0.16
C SER A 87 3.32 15.21 -0.04
N ALA A 88 2.66 14.07 -0.11
CA ALA A 88 1.23 13.95 0.07
C ALA A 88 0.92 12.94 1.17
N ALA A 89 0.13 13.35 2.16
CA ALA A 89 -0.36 12.48 3.21
C ALA A 89 -1.21 11.36 2.59
N GLY A 90 -0.86 10.13 2.94
CA GLY A 90 -1.45 8.91 2.40
C GLY A 90 -2.03 8.01 3.48
N THR A 91 -3.11 7.31 3.16
CA THR A 91 -3.60 6.15 3.90
C THR A 91 -3.66 4.96 2.97
N ILE A 92 -3.03 3.86 3.36
CA ILE A 92 -3.10 2.56 2.70
C ILE A 92 -4.04 1.69 3.52
N THR A 93 -5.02 1.09 2.86
CA THR A 93 -5.93 0.13 3.50
C THR A 93 -6.01 -1.14 2.68
N GLN A 94 -5.67 -2.28 3.28
CA GLN A 94 -5.86 -3.59 2.68
C GLN A 94 -7.30 -4.05 2.89
N VAL A 95 -8.05 -4.15 1.79
CA VAL A 95 -9.49 -4.46 1.81
C VAL A 95 -9.75 -5.95 1.53
N SER A 96 -8.83 -6.63 0.86
CA SER A 96 -8.83 -8.09 0.68
C SER A 96 -7.40 -8.63 0.48
N GLU A 97 -7.28 -9.93 0.20
CA GLU A 97 -6.00 -10.56 -0.13
C GLU A 97 -5.33 -9.92 -1.36
N ASP A 98 -6.14 -9.56 -2.36
CA ASP A 98 -5.69 -9.14 -3.69
C ASP A 98 -6.02 -7.67 -3.99
N GLN A 99 -6.47 -6.91 -3.00
CA GLN A 99 -6.82 -5.50 -3.17
C GLN A 99 -6.36 -4.64 -1.98
N ILE A 100 -5.66 -3.56 -2.32
CA ILE A 100 -5.37 -2.44 -1.43
C ILE A 100 -5.94 -1.15 -2.01
N THR A 101 -6.23 -0.20 -1.13
CA THR A 101 -6.63 1.16 -1.50
C THR A 101 -5.58 2.14 -1.02
N LEU A 102 -5.24 3.09 -1.89
CA LEU A 102 -4.35 4.21 -1.56
C LEU A 102 -5.14 5.51 -1.64
N ARG A 103 -5.29 6.19 -0.51
CA ARG A 103 -5.90 7.52 -0.45
C ARG A 103 -4.83 8.57 -0.17
N GLY A 104 -4.51 9.39 -1.17
CA GLY A 104 -3.62 10.55 -1.03
C GLY A 104 -4.41 11.84 -0.88
N CYS A 105 -3.97 12.77 -0.02
CA CYS A 105 -4.59 14.08 0.15
C CYS A 105 -3.54 15.20 0.08
N VAL A 106 -3.74 16.14 -0.85
CA VAL A 106 -2.90 17.34 -0.97
C VAL A 106 -3.52 18.47 -0.15
N ALA A 107 -2.69 19.12 0.69
CA ALA A 107 -3.09 20.22 1.57
C ALA A 107 -4.33 19.92 2.44
N LEU A 108 -4.57 18.65 2.77
CA LEU A 108 -5.74 18.14 3.53
C LEU A 108 -7.13 18.39 2.92
N VAL A 109 -7.23 19.04 1.75
CA VAL A 109 -8.52 19.41 1.14
C VAL A 109 -8.83 18.56 -0.09
N ILE A 110 -7.82 18.26 -0.90
CA ILE A 110 -8.01 17.55 -2.17
C ILE A 110 -7.52 16.12 -2.01
N CYS A 111 -8.46 15.19 -1.83
CA CYS A 111 -8.16 13.76 -1.71
C CYS A 111 -8.49 13.00 -3.00
N LYS A 112 -7.63 12.06 -3.36
CA LYS A 112 -7.85 11.07 -4.41
C LYS A 112 -7.64 9.68 -3.82
N SER A 113 -8.48 8.75 -4.24
CA SER A 113 -8.37 7.34 -3.88
C SER A 113 -8.09 6.55 -5.14
N TYR A 114 -7.15 5.61 -5.02
CA TYR A 114 -6.78 4.68 -6.06
C TYR A 114 -6.96 3.26 -5.56
N GLN A 115 -7.47 2.40 -6.42
CA GLN A 115 -7.44 0.96 -6.18
C GLN A 115 -6.12 0.39 -6.71
N MET A 116 -5.55 -0.59 -6.01
CA MET A 116 -4.43 -1.36 -6.51
C MET A 116 -4.72 -2.85 -6.30
N TYR A 117 -4.31 -3.64 -7.28
CA TYR A 117 -4.57 -5.07 -7.36
C TYR A 117 -3.26 -5.82 -7.32
N ARG A 118 -3.26 -6.97 -6.64
CA ARG A 118 -2.06 -7.82 -6.57
C ARG A 118 -1.67 -8.27 -7.97
N TYR A 119 -0.38 -8.23 -8.26
CA TYR A 119 0.19 -8.56 -9.56
C TYR A 119 1.12 -9.76 -9.47
N GLY A 120 0.92 -10.73 -10.36
CA GLY A 120 1.80 -11.90 -10.50
C GLY A 120 1.38 -13.16 -9.74
N GLU A 121 0.07 -13.31 -9.47
CA GLU A 121 -0.55 -14.56 -9.03
C GLU A 121 -1.09 -15.40 -10.19
#